data_AF-A0A0P9ZIZ0-F1
#
_entry.id   AF-A0A0P9ZIZ0-F1
#
_cell.length_a   1.000
_cell.length_b   1.000
_cell.length_c   1.000
_cell.angle_alpha   90.00
_cell.angle_beta   90.00
_cell.angle_gamma   90.00
#
_symmetry.space_group_name_H-M   'P 1'
#
loop_
_entity.id
_entity.type
_entity.pdbx_description
1 polymer ?
#
loop_
_entity_poly.entity_id
_entity_poly.type
_entity_poly.pdbx_seq_one_letter_code
_entity_poly.pdbx_strand_id
1 'polypeptide(L)'
;MSSMVNHLVAEVLALDVKLLACQARLAVSTDSEALHDLRTTVRRLRSVLRPLREIPAAAELEEAAKAVGQLTTPLRDMQVLAAFLEEQGLNEAAFKRDQYLGDACPKVATSAELAGLLALIDRFPQTLRVQQRQGLLRGLRKTIEKRMDKQWKKLRVAIAEPGHDRHDLRLLIKRVRYAAEAYPELSHQPKNMQARLKSAQGELGDWHDHLQWLAQAEEQADLAPCVPGWQIGIVQAERKAEASLKRLAKACF
;
A
#
# COMPACT_ATOMS: atom_id res chain seq x y z
N MET A 1 12.81 24.09 11.64
CA MET A 1 11.40 23.69 11.86
C MET A 1 10.52 23.94 10.63
N SER A 2 10.64 25.08 9.94
CA SER A 2 9.86 25.38 8.72
C SER A 2 10.03 24.35 7.60
N SER A 3 11.22 23.77 7.43
CA SER A 3 11.51 22.83 6.34
C SER A 3 10.64 21.57 6.31
N MET A 4 10.43 20.89 7.44
CA MET A 4 9.63 19.66 7.49
C MET A 4 8.15 19.94 7.22
N VAL A 5 7.59 21.02 7.77
CA VAL A 5 6.20 21.40 7.50
C VAL A 5 6.03 21.82 6.04
N ASN A 6 6.99 22.54 5.45
CA ASN A 6 6.97 22.88 4.03
C ASN A 6 7.00 21.63 3.15
N HIS A 7 7.86 20.66 3.48
CA HIS A 7 7.95 19.40 2.75
C HIS A 7 6.63 18.61 2.81
N LEU A 8 6.04 18.48 4.00
CA LEU A 8 4.75 17.82 4.18
C LEU A 8 3.63 18.49 3.39
N VAL A 9 3.56 19.82 3.43
CA VAL A 9 2.55 20.59 2.67
C VAL A 9 2.73 20.35 1.17
N ALA A 10 3.97 20.42 0.65
CA ALA A 10 4.24 20.19 -0.76
C ALA A 10 3.90 18.75 -1.19
N GLU A 11 4.27 17.76 -0.39
CA GLU A 11 3.98 16.35 -0.66
C GLU A 11 2.47 16.06 -0.64
N VAL A 12 1.73 16.61 0.32
CA VAL A 12 0.26 16.45 0.38
C VAL A 12 -0.41 17.09 -0.83
N LEU A 13 -0.02 18.31 -1.22
CA LEU A 13 -0.57 18.97 -2.41
C LEU A 13 -0.28 18.18 -3.68
N ALA A 14 0.92 17.61 -3.81
CA ALA A 14 1.26 16.75 -4.94
C ALA A 14 0.42 15.46 -4.98
N LEU A 15 0.11 14.89 -3.80
CA LEU A 15 -0.77 13.72 -3.70
C LEU A 15 -2.23 14.07 -4.01
N ASP A 16 -2.71 15.24 -3.58
CA ASP A 16 -4.05 15.74 -3.86
C ASP A 16 -4.31 15.87 -5.36
N VAL A 17 -3.42 16.56 -6.08
CA VAL A 17 -3.50 16.67 -7.55
C VAL A 17 -3.51 15.30 -8.22
N LYS A 18 -2.71 14.34 -7.73
CA LYS A 18 -2.71 12.97 -8.26
C LYS A 18 -4.02 12.25 -7.97
N LEU A 19 -4.62 12.41 -6.79
CA LEU A 19 -5.90 11.80 -6.46
C LEU A 19 -7.02 12.34 -7.35
N LEU A 20 -7.05 13.66 -7.59
CA LEU A 20 -8.00 14.30 -8.52
C LEU A 20 -7.83 13.74 -9.95
N ALA A 21 -6.59 13.61 -10.42
CA ALA A 21 -6.32 13.00 -11.73
C ALA A 21 -6.78 11.53 -11.80
N CYS A 22 -6.55 10.74 -10.74
CA CYS A 22 -7.02 9.36 -10.67
C CYS A 22 -8.54 9.28 -10.65
N GLN A 23 -9.23 10.16 -9.93
CA GLN A 23 -10.69 10.23 -9.91
C GLN A 23 -11.25 10.48 -11.32
N ALA A 24 -10.70 11.47 -12.03
CA ALA A 24 -11.15 11.80 -13.38
C ALA A 24 -10.94 10.62 -14.36
N ARG A 25 -9.78 9.94 -14.28
CA ARG A 25 -9.48 8.76 -15.09
C ARG A 25 -10.42 7.58 -14.78
N LEU A 26 -10.72 7.35 -13.50
CA LEU A 26 -11.66 6.30 -13.08
C LEU A 26 -13.09 6.59 -13.54
N ALA A 27 -13.54 7.85 -13.53
CA ALA A 27 -14.87 8.23 -13.95
C ALA A 27 -15.15 7.90 -15.43
N VAL A 28 -14.13 8.05 -16.28
CA VAL A 28 -14.22 7.76 -17.72
C VAL A 28 -13.91 6.28 -18.02
N SER A 29 -13.13 5.61 -17.16
CA SER A 29 -12.81 4.18 -17.24
C SER A 29 -12.23 3.70 -18.58
N THR A 30 -11.44 4.54 -19.23
CA THR A 30 -10.70 4.21 -20.47
C THR A 30 -9.24 3.84 -20.20
N ASP A 31 -8.81 3.89 -18.95
CA ASP A 31 -7.42 3.70 -18.53
C ASP A 31 -7.34 2.59 -17.48
N SER A 32 -6.76 1.45 -17.86
CA SER A 32 -6.64 0.27 -17.01
C SER A 32 -5.76 0.48 -15.77
N GLU A 33 -4.86 1.46 -15.80
CA GLU A 33 -3.95 1.79 -14.69
C GLU A 33 -4.55 2.79 -13.69
N ALA A 34 -5.72 3.39 -13.99
CA ALA A 34 -6.32 4.40 -13.12
C ALA A 34 -6.56 3.90 -11.68
N LEU A 35 -7.05 2.66 -11.53
CA LEU A 35 -7.26 2.04 -10.21
C LEU A 35 -5.94 1.72 -9.51
N HIS A 36 -4.92 1.27 -10.25
CA HIS A 36 -3.58 1.04 -9.72
C HIS A 36 -2.99 2.33 -9.14
N ASP A 37 -3.05 3.42 -9.92
CA ASP A 37 -2.49 4.71 -9.56
C ASP A 37 -3.22 5.34 -8.38
N LEU A 38 -4.56 5.23 -8.32
CA LEU A 38 -5.33 5.65 -7.14
C LEU A 38 -4.82 4.94 -5.89
N ARG A 39 -4.69 3.61 -5.96
CA ARG A 39 -4.24 2.80 -4.81
C ARG A 39 -2.81 3.10 -4.40
N THR A 40 -1.92 3.27 -5.35
CA THR A 40 -0.53 3.65 -5.08
C THR A 40 -0.46 5.04 -4.43
N THR A 41 -1.27 5.99 -4.89
CA THR A 41 -1.36 7.35 -4.33
C THR A 41 -1.94 7.33 -2.92
N VAL A 42 -3.04 6.62 -2.69
CA VAL A 42 -3.65 6.41 -1.36
C VAL A 42 -2.66 5.74 -0.39
N ARG A 43 -1.93 4.71 -0.83
CA ARG A 43 -0.87 4.06 -0.03
C ARG A 43 0.22 5.05 0.36
N ARG A 44 0.67 5.90 -0.57
CA ARG A 44 1.71 6.91 -0.32
C ARG A 44 1.22 7.95 0.69
N LEU A 45 -0.01 8.44 0.51
CA LEU A 45 -0.67 9.34 1.47
C LEU A 45 -0.72 8.75 2.87
N ARG A 46 -1.20 7.51 3.02
CA ARG A 46 -1.23 6.82 4.33
C ARG A 46 0.16 6.69 4.96
N SER A 47 1.19 6.52 4.14
CA SER A 47 2.58 6.40 4.62
C SER A 47 3.12 7.74 5.12
N VAL A 48 2.75 8.85 4.46
CA VAL A 48 3.00 10.22 4.94
C VAL A 48 2.25 10.49 6.25
N LEU A 49 0.96 10.14 6.33
CA LEU A 49 0.12 10.52 7.48
C LEU A 49 0.33 9.66 8.73
N ARG A 50 0.77 8.41 8.59
CA ARG A 50 0.85 7.48 9.72
C ARG A 50 1.78 7.95 10.85
N PRO A 51 2.95 8.54 10.58
CA PRO A 51 3.75 9.19 11.61
C PRO A 51 3.09 10.42 12.27
N LEU A 52 2.05 10.98 11.65
CA LEU A 52 1.37 12.20 12.08
C LEU A 52 0.09 11.94 12.90
N ARG A 53 -0.32 10.68 13.13
CA ARG A 53 -1.61 10.33 13.76
C ARG A 53 -1.93 10.93 15.15
N GLU A 54 -0.96 11.52 15.87
CA GLU A 54 -1.30 12.31 17.08
C GLU A 54 -1.99 13.64 16.73
N ILE A 55 -1.86 14.10 15.48
CA ILE A 55 -2.57 15.28 14.97
C ILE A 55 -3.97 14.79 14.55
N PRO A 56 -5.06 15.29 15.18
CA PRO A 56 -6.41 14.79 14.90
C PRO A 56 -6.79 14.84 13.42
N ALA A 57 -6.48 15.96 12.73
CA ALA A 57 -6.73 16.10 11.29
C ALA A 57 -5.94 15.10 10.43
N ALA A 58 -4.75 14.68 10.85
CA ALA A 58 -3.97 13.68 10.13
C ALA A 58 -4.51 12.26 10.36
N ALA A 59 -5.02 11.98 11.56
CA ALA A 59 -5.69 10.72 11.86
C ALA A 59 -7.00 10.57 11.08
N GLU A 60 -7.83 11.62 11.05
CA GLU A 60 -9.07 11.67 10.26
C GLU A 60 -8.78 11.44 8.76
N LEU A 61 -7.81 12.15 8.20
CA LEU A 61 -7.41 11.98 6.80
C LEU A 61 -6.86 10.58 6.51
N GLU A 62 -6.11 9.97 7.42
CA GLU A 62 -5.59 8.62 7.23
C GLU A 62 -6.68 7.54 7.29
N GLU A 63 -7.70 7.71 8.13
CA GLU A 63 -8.85 6.82 8.17
C GLU A 63 -9.71 6.94 6.88
N ALA A 64 -9.90 8.15 6.35
CA ALA A 64 -10.54 8.32 5.04
C ALA A 64 -9.73 7.66 3.90
N ALA A 65 -8.41 7.82 3.91
CA ALA A 65 -7.54 7.15 2.95
C ALA A 65 -7.59 5.61 3.10
N LYS A 66 -7.73 5.11 4.33
CA LYS A 66 -7.92 3.69 4.60
C LYS A 66 -9.27 3.18 4.08
N ALA A 67 -10.35 3.96 4.20
CA ALA A 67 -11.66 3.60 3.66
C ALA A 67 -11.62 3.44 2.13
N VAL A 68 -11.01 4.38 1.41
CA VAL A 68 -10.77 4.24 -0.04
C VAL A 68 -9.91 3.01 -0.36
N GLY A 69 -8.89 2.74 0.46
CA GLY A 69 -8.08 1.53 0.35
C GLY A 69 -8.89 0.25 0.52
N GLN A 70 -9.84 0.19 1.45
CA GLN A 70 -10.73 -0.96 1.66
C GLN A 70 -11.69 -1.14 0.48
N LEU A 71 -12.35 -0.06 0.04
CA LEU A 71 -13.24 -0.04 -1.11
C LEU A 71 -12.56 -0.59 -2.38
N THR A 72 -11.31 -0.21 -2.61
CA THR A 72 -10.58 -0.54 -3.84
C THR A 72 -9.78 -1.84 -3.79
N THR A 73 -9.66 -2.51 -2.64
CA THR A 73 -8.85 -3.73 -2.52
C THR A 73 -9.41 -4.90 -3.33
N PRO A 74 -10.71 -5.26 -3.20
CA PRO A 74 -11.28 -6.34 -4.00
C PRO A 74 -11.16 -6.09 -5.51
N LEU A 75 -11.37 -4.84 -5.95
CA LEU A 75 -11.25 -4.46 -7.35
C LEU A 75 -9.82 -4.62 -7.87
N ARG A 76 -8.81 -4.24 -7.09
CA ARG A 76 -7.42 -4.42 -7.52
C ARG A 76 -6.98 -5.88 -7.50
N ASP A 77 -7.42 -6.64 -6.51
CA ASP A 77 -7.11 -8.07 -6.46
C ASP A 77 -7.73 -8.79 -7.67
N MET A 78 -8.93 -8.37 -8.10
CA MET A 78 -9.55 -8.83 -9.34
C MET A 78 -8.79 -8.40 -10.60
N GLN A 79 -8.31 -7.16 -10.69
CA GLN A 79 -7.47 -6.71 -11.82
C GLN A 79 -6.20 -7.55 -11.96
N VAL A 80 -5.53 -7.86 -10.85
CA VAL A 80 -4.32 -8.66 -10.84
C VAL A 80 -4.61 -10.10 -11.27
N LEU A 81 -5.73 -10.67 -10.82
CA LEU A 81 -6.16 -12.01 -11.26
C LEU A 81 -6.55 -12.02 -12.75
N ALA A 82 -7.29 -11.02 -13.24
CA ALA A 82 -7.69 -10.94 -14.65
C ALA A 82 -6.46 -10.93 -15.57
N ALA A 83 -5.48 -10.07 -15.28
CA ALA A 83 -4.21 -10.02 -16.02
C ALA A 83 -3.46 -11.36 -15.99
N PHE A 84 -3.38 -12.01 -14.83
CA PHE A 84 -2.78 -13.33 -14.72
C PHE A 84 -3.50 -14.38 -15.59
N LEU A 85 -4.83 -14.39 -15.58
CA LEU A 85 -5.62 -15.34 -16.38
C LEU A 85 -5.43 -15.13 -17.88
N GLU A 86 -5.36 -13.88 -18.33
CA GLU A 86 -5.05 -13.54 -19.73
C GLU A 86 -3.66 -14.05 -20.13
N GLU A 87 -2.64 -13.86 -19.28
CA GLU A 87 -1.29 -14.40 -19.51
C GLU A 87 -1.26 -15.94 -19.58
N GLN A 88 -2.17 -16.63 -18.88
CA GLN A 88 -2.33 -18.09 -18.95
C GLN A 88 -3.22 -18.56 -20.12
N GLY A 89 -3.73 -17.64 -20.95
CA GLY A 89 -4.61 -17.95 -22.08
C GLY A 89 -6.06 -18.26 -21.69
N LEU A 90 -6.46 -18.00 -20.45
CA LEU A 90 -7.82 -18.19 -19.94
C LEU A 90 -8.69 -16.95 -20.20
N ASN A 91 -8.78 -16.57 -21.47
CA ASN A 91 -9.35 -15.30 -21.92
C ASN A 91 -10.81 -15.09 -21.50
N GLU A 92 -11.64 -16.14 -21.48
CA GLU A 92 -13.04 -16.02 -21.04
C GLU A 92 -13.16 -15.67 -19.56
N ALA A 93 -12.29 -16.24 -18.72
CA ALA A 93 -12.26 -15.98 -17.28
C ALA A 93 -11.71 -14.58 -16.99
N ALA A 94 -10.68 -14.15 -17.72
CA ALA A 94 -10.17 -12.78 -17.66
C ALA A 94 -11.26 -11.76 -18.07
N PHE A 95 -11.89 -11.97 -19.24
CA PHE A 95 -12.89 -11.08 -19.80
C PHE A 95 -14.08 -10.84 -18.86
N LYS A 96 -14.58 -11.88 -18.17
CA LYS A 96 -15.66 -11.72 -17.17
C LYS A 96 -15.28 -10.75 -16.05
N ARG A 97 -14.03 -10.82 -15.58
CA ARG A 97 -13.50 -9.95 -14.51
C ARG A 97 -13.30 -8.54 -15.03
N ASP A 98 -12.76 -8.38 -16.24
CA ASP A 98 -12.58 -7.07 -16.86
C ASP A 98 -13.91 -6.35 -17.11
N GLN A 99 -14.95 -7.09 -17.54
CA GLN A 99 -16.29 -6.54 -17.69
C GLN A 99 -16.84 -6.00 -16.37
N TYR A 100 -16.73 -6.79 -15.29
CA TYR A 100 -17.13 -6.33 -13.96
C TYR A 100 -16.35 -5.09 -13.52
N LEU A 101 -15.04 -5.06 -13.78
CA LEU A 101 -14.17 -3.94 -13.44
C LEU A 101 -14.53 -2.67 -14.22
N GLY A 102 -14.91 -2.80 -15.49
CA GLY A 102 -15.39 -1.69 -16.33
C GLY A 102 -16.63 -1.01 -15.74
N ASP A 103 -17.53 -1.79 -15.12
CA ASP A 103 -18.73 -1.26 -14.46
C ASP A 103 -18.46 -0.77 -13.04
N ALA A 104 -17.50 -1.36 -12.33
CA ALA A 104 -17.21 -1.09 -10.92
C ALA A 104 -16.26 0.11 -10.73
N CYS A 105 -15.25 0.29 -11.58
CA CYS A 105 -14.26 1.35 -11.44
C CYS A 105 -14.85 2.77 -11.50
N PRO A 106 -15.79 3.11 -12.43
CA PRO A 106 -16.47 4.39 -12.41
C PRO A 106 -17.19 4.71 -11.09
N LYS A 107 -17.75 3.69 -10.42
CA LYS A 107 -18.48 3.87 -9.15
C LYS A 107 -17.55 4.29 -8.00
N VAL A 108 -16.25 3.96 -8.09
CA VAL A 108 -15.23 4.45 -7.15
C VAL A 108 -15.07 5.97 -7.29
N ALA A 109 -15.11 6.50 -8.51
CA ALA A 109 -14.93 7.94 -8.77
C ALA A 109 -16.03 8.80 -8.12
N THR A 110 -17.24 8.25 -8.01
CA THR A 110 -18.43 8.89 -7.42
C THR A 110 -18.72 8.43 -5.99
N SER A 111 -17.83 7.66 -5.37
CA SER A 111 -18.07 7.07 -4.05
C SER A 111 -17.95 8.12 -2.94
N ALA A 112 -18.69 7.91 -1.85
CA ALA A 112 -18.63 8.80 -0.69
C ALA A 112 -17.25 8.77 -0.01
N GLU A 113 -16.57 7.62 -0.02
CA GLU A 113 -15.22 7.45 0.52
C GLU A 113 -14.19 8.29 -0.24
N LEU A 114 -14.23 8.29 -1.58
CA LEU A 114 -13.28 9.07 -2.37
C LEU A 114 -13.60 10.56 -2.27
N ALA A 115 -14.89 10.95 -2.34
CA ALA A 115 -15.30 12.34 -2.15
C ALA A 115 -14.87 12.87 -0.76
N GLY A 116 -15.07 12.07 0.29
CA GLY A 116 -14.62 12.39 1.64
C GLY A 116 -13.10 12.54 1.74
N LEU A 117 -12.34 11.62 1.16
CA LEU A 117 -10.87 11.73 1.10
C LEU A 117 -10.42 13.03 0.41
N LEU A 118 -11.00 13.36 -0.75
CA LEU A 118 -10.66 14.56 -1.52
C LEU A 118 -10.95 15.84 -0.74
N ALA A 119 -12.10 15.92 -0.07
CA ALA A 119 -12.44 17.08 0.77
C ALA A 119 -11.48 17.23 1.97
N LEU A 120 -11.05 16.11 2.58
CA LEU A 120 -10.15 16.12 3.71
C LEU A 120 -8.71 16.48 3.33
N ILE A 121 -8.23 16.02 2.16
CA ILE A 121 -6.85 16.28 1.72
C ILE A 121 -6.69 17.75 1.27
N ASP A 122 -7.68 18.34 0.60
CA ASP A 122 -7.67 19.74 0.16
C ASP A 122 -7.51 20.72 1.34
N ARG A 123 -8.22 20.47 2.45
CA ARG A 123 -8.14 21.32 3.66
C ARG A 123 -6.87 21.11 4.50
N PHE A 124 -6.26 19.92 4.43
CA PHE A 124 -5.19 19.51 5.35
C PHE A 124 -3.94 20.40 5.32
N PRO A 125 -3.42 20.87 4.16
CA PRO A 125 -2.32 21.82 4.10
C PRO A 125 -2.56 23.08 4.92
N GLN A 126 -3.77 23.65 4.86
CA GLN A 126 -4.12 24.85 5.63
C GLN A 126 -4.16 24.54 7.13
N THR A 127 -4.71 23.40 7.53
CA THR A 127 -4.70 22.94 8.92
C THR A 127 -3.27 22.83 9.48
N LEU A 128 -2.35 22.23 8.71
CA LEU A 128 -0.93 22.15 9.10
C LEU A 128 -0.31 23.54 9.28
N ARG A 129 -0.62 24.49 8.38
CA ARG A 129 -0.12 25.87 8.48
C ARG A 129 -0.64 26.60 9.71
N VAL A 130 -1.92 26.42 10.07
CA VAL A 130 -2.50 27.00 11.28
C VAL A 130 -1.80 26.43 12.53
N GLN A 131 -1.65 25.11 12.62
CA GLN A 131 -0.97 24.46 13.75
C GLN A 131 0.52 24.86 13.84
N GLN A 132 1.18 25.06 12.70
CA GLN A 132 2.55 25.58 12.64
C GLN A 132 2.63 26.98 13.27
N ARG A 133 1.74 27.90 12.89
CA ARG A 133 1.70 29.27 13.43
C ARG A 133 1.40 29.30 14.93
N GLN A 134 0.57 28.38 15.41
CA GLN A 134 0.25 28.20 16.83
C GLN A 134 1.38 27.51 17.62
N GLY A 135 2.45 27.05 16.95
CA GLY A 135 3.57 26.37 17.62
C GLY A 135 3.29 24.93 18.06
N LEU A 136 2.17 24.34 17.64
CA LEU A 136 1.74 22.97 18.00
C LEU A 136 2.57 21.88 17.29
N LEU A 137 3.32 22.25 16.25
CA LEU A 137 4.18 21.34 15.47
C LEU A 137 5.66 21.37 15.89
N ARG A 138 5.98 21.89 17.08
CA ARG A 138 7.35 21.87 17.62
C ARG A 138 7.81 20.43 17.79
N GLY A 139 9.01 20.12 17.29
CA GLY A 139 9.59 18.78 17.36
C GLY A 139 9.00 17.75 16.39
N LEU A 140 8.18 18.17 15.42
CA LEU A 140 7.52 17.27 14.45
C LEU A 140 8.48 16.27 13.79
N ARG A 141 9.64 16.75 13.31
CA ARG A 141 10.69 15.90 12.72
C ARG A 141 11.09 14.76 13.66
N LYS A 142 11.40 15.08 14.91
CA LYS A 142 11.81 14.11 15.94
C LYS A 142 10.68 13.11 16.25
N THR A 143 9.43 13.56 16.21
CA THR A 143 8.26 12.68 16.39
C THR A 143 8.13 11.68 15.23
N ILE A 144 8.34 12.13 13.99
CA ILE A 144 8.32 11.27 12.80
C ILE A 144 9.47 10.25 12.88
N GLU A 145 10.70 10.70 13.13
CA GLU A 145 11.89 9.85 13.30
C GLU A 145 11.65 8.75 14.35
N LYS A 146 11.19 9.13 15.55
CA LYS A 146 10.88 8.17 16.63
C LYS A 146 9.86 7.09 16.20
N ARG A 147 8.87 7.45 15.39
CA ARG A 147 7.85 6.51 14.92
C ARG A 147 8.39 5.58 13.85
N MET A 148 9.22 6.08 12.94
CA MET A 148 9.92 5.26 11.95
C MET A 148 10.84 4.25 12.64
N ASP A 149 11.62 4.69 13.63
CA ASP A 149 12.46 3.82 14.45
C ASP A 149 11.66 2.76 15.19
N LYS A 150 10.47 3.11 15.71
CA LYS A 150 9.58 2.14 16.35
C LYS A 150 9.11 1.06 15.37
N GLN A 151 8.76 1.40 14.13
CA GLN A 151 8.38 0.41 13.12
C GLN A 151 9.58 -0.46 12.72
N TRP A 152 10.76 0.14 12.58
CA TRP A 152 12.00 -0.59 12.30
C TRP A 152 12.32 -1.61 13.40
N LYS A 153 12.28 -1.19 14.68
CA LYS A 153 12.47 -2.08 15.83
C LYS A 153 11.45 -3.21 15.85
N LYS A 154 10.17 -2.91 15.59
CA LYS A 154 9.12 -3.95 15.52
C LYS A 154 9.41 -4.98 14.44
N LEU A 155 9.83 -4.53 13.24
CA LEU A 155 10.21 -5.45 12.17
C LEU A 155 11.42 -6.31 12.55
N ARG A 156 12.45 -5.72 13.17
CA ARG A 156 13.61 -6.48 13.65
C ARG A 156 13.20 -7.60 14.59
N VAL A 157 12.42 -7.28 15.63
CA VAL A 157 11.94 -8.27 16.60
C VAL A 157 11.16 -9.39 15.91
N ALA A 158 10.22 -9.05 15.03
CA ALA A 158 9.43 -10.05 14.30
C ALA A 158 10.28 -10.96 13.40
N ILE A 159 11.32 -10.42 12.75
CA ILE A 159 12.23 -11.22 11.91
C ILE A 159 13.10 -12.17 12.75
N ALA A 160 13.46 -11.78 13.98
CA ALA A 160 14.27 -12.61 14.87
C ALA A 160 13.46 -13.75 15.52
N GLU A 161 12.14 -13.63 15.58
CA GLU A 161 11.26 -14.62 16.17
C GLU A 161 11.07 -15.83 15.24
N PRO A 162 11.48 -17.04 15.65
CA PRO A 162 11.27 -18.24 14.85
C PRO A 162 9.78 -18.51 14.64
N GLY A 163 9.38 -18.76 13.39
CA GLY A 163 7.99 -19.10 13.06
C GLY A 163 7.00 -17.94 13.13
N HIS A 164 7.47 -16.68 13.18
CA HIS A 164 6.58 -15.52 13.08
C HIS A 164 5.73 -15.59 11.81
N ASP A 165 4.46 -15.17 11.91
CA ASP A 165 3.52 -15.24 10.81
C ASP A 165 4.02 -14.45 9.57
N ARG A 166 3.94 -15.11 8.40
CA ARG A 166 4.46 -14.56 7.14
C ARG A 166 3.65 -13.37 6.64
N HIS A 167 2.33 -13.39 6.86
CA HIS A 167 1.45 -12.30 6.49
C HIS A 167 1.77 -11.05 7.34
N ASP A 168 1.94 -11.21 8.65
CA ASP A 168 2.34 -10.13 9.55
C ASP A 168 3.72 -9.56 9.21
N LEU A 169 4.72 -10.43 8.90
CA LEU A 169 6.02 -9.98 8.41
C LEU A 169 5.90 -9.15 7.13
N ARG A 170 5.07 -9.59 6.17
CA ARG A 170 4.80 -8.85 4.93
C ARG A 170 4.23 -7.47 5.22
N LEU A 171 3.28 -7.36 6.16
CA LEU A 171 2.71 -6.07 6.58
C LEU A 171 3.76 -5.17 7.25
N LEU A 172 4.62 -5.72 8.11
CA LEU A 172 5.69 -4.96 8.76
C LEU A 172 6.76 -4.47 7.78
N ILE A 173 7.17 -5.32 6.83
CA ILE A 173 8.10 -4.94 5.75
C ILE A 173 7.49 -3.81 4.92
N LYS A 174 6.24 -3.94 4.48
CA LYS A 174 5.51 -2.87 3.76
C LYS A 174 5.54 -1.56 4.53
N ARG A 175 5.21 -1.59 5.83
CA ARG A 175 5.20 -0.39 6.70
C ARG A 175 6.56 0.29 6.78
N VAL A 176 7.61 -0.47 7.00
CA VAL A 176 8.98 0.06 7.10
C VAL A 176 9.43 0.64 5.76
N ARG A 177 9.18 -0.07 4.65
CA ARG A 177 9.58 0.36 3.32
C ARG A 177 8.90 1.66 2.93
N TYR A 178 7.58 1.72 3.08
CA TYR A 178 6.80 2.87 2.67
C TYR A 178 7.03 4.09 3.54
N ALA A 179 7.30 3.93 4.83
CA ALA A 179 7.69 5.04 5.69
C ALA A 179 9.01 5.67 5.24
N ALA A 180 9.98 4.85 4.83
CA ALA A 180 11.25 5.36 4.30
C ALA A 180 11.16 5.90 2.86
N GLU A 181 10.19 5.45 2.05
CA GLU A 181 9.82 6.10 0.79
C GLU A 181 9.17 7.48 1.00
N ALA A 182 8.34 7.62 2.05
CA ALA A 182 7.64 8.87 2.38
C ALA A 182 8.54 9.91 3.07
N TYR A 183 9.56 9.46 3.78
CA TYR A 183 10.49 10.31 4.54
C TYR A 183 11.95 9.89 4.32
N PRO A 184 12.47 10.04 3.09
CA PRO A 184 13.82 9.56 2.73
C PRO A 184 14.92 10.23 3.57
N GLU A 185 14.79 11.51 3.89
CA GLU A 185 15.75 12.28 4.69
C GLU A 185 15.76 11.94 6.19
N LEU A 186 14.81 11.11 6.63
CA LEU A 186 14.69 10.61 8.01
C LEU A 186 15.01 9.10 8.10
N SER A 187 15.28 8.46 6.96
CA SER A 187 15.55 7.02 6.91
C SER A 187 17.02 6.75 7.25
N HIS A 188 17.26 6.10 8.39
CA HIS A 188 18.59 5.66 8.82
C HIS A 188 18.89 4.20 8.46
N GLN A 189 18.23 3.68 7.43
CA GLN A 189 18.39 2.29 7.03
C GLN A 189 19.80 2.03 6.43
N PRO A 190 20.41 0.86 6.69
CA PRO A 190 21.69 0.50 6.09
C PRO A 190 21.67 0.53 4.56
N LYS A 191 22.84 0.71 3.94
CA LYS A 191 22.99 0.59 2.48
C LYS A 191 22.41 -0.75 2.00
N ASN A 192 21.71 -0.73 0.86
CA ASN A 192 21.02 -1.89 0.26
C ASN A 192 19.85 -2.47 1.07
N MET A 193 19.51 -1.94 2.25
CA MET A 193 18.39 -2.46 3.05
C MET A 193 17.06 -2.32 2.31
N GLN A 194 16.85 -1.18 1.63
CA GLN A 194 15.66 -0.96 0.80
C GLN A 194 15.48 -2.02 -0.28
N ALA A 195 16.57 -2.40 -0.96
CA ALA A 195 16.54 -3.46 -1.96
C ALA A 195 16.19 -4.83 -1.34
N ARG A 196 16.76 -5.14 -0.17
CA ARG A 196 16.44 -6.38 0.57
C ARG A 196 14.98 -6.41 1.03
N LEU A 197 14.45 -5.31 1.58
CA LEU A 197 13.04 -5.17 1.95
C LEU A 197 12.13 -5.31 0.72
N LYS A 198 12.54 -4.74 -0.42
CA LYS A 198 11.80 -4.88 -1.68
C LYS A 198 11.74 -6.32 -2.16
N SER A 199 12.87 -7.03 -2.14
CA SER A 199 12.94 -8.45 -2.49
C SER A 199 12.10 -9.30 -1.55
N ALA A 200 12.25 -9.15 -0.22
CA ALA A 200 11.45 -9.90 0.75
C ALA A 200 9.95 -9.63 0.62
N GLN A 201 9.55 -8.38 0.38
CA GLN A 201 8.14 -8.06 0.11
C GLN A 201 7.63 -8.70 -1.19
N GLY A 202 8.46 -8.79 -2.24
CA GLY A 202 8.10 -9.42 -3.51
C GLY A 202 7.77 -10.89 -3.30
N GLU A 203 8.70 -11.66 -2.73
CA GLU A 203 8.49 -13.10 -2.50
C GLU A 203 7.30 -13.39 -1.56
N LEU A 204 7.13 -12.58 -0.51
CA LEU A 204 5.94 -12.67 0.36
C LEU A 204 4.66 -12.20 -0.35
N GLY A 205 4.78 -11.36 -1.38
CA GLY A 205 3.70 -10.97 -2.28
C GLY A 205 3.23 -12.16 -3.09
N ASP A 206 4.14 -12.81 -3.82
CA ASP A 206 3.84 -13.96 -4.67
C ASP A 206 3.20 -15.10 -3.87
N TRP A 207 3.72 -15.39 -2.67
CA TRP A 207 3.11 -16.38 -1.76
C TRP A 207 1.68 -16.00 -1.36
N HIS A 208 1.46 -14.72 -1.02
CA HIS A 208 0.14 -14.23 -0.60
C HIS A 208 -0.87 -14.24 -1.74
N ASP A 209 -0.43 -13.94 -2.96
CA ASP A 209 -1.31 -13.88 -4.13
C ASP A 209 -1.77 -15.31 -4.50
N HIS A 210 -0.88 -16.31 -4.49
CA HIS A 210 -1.28 -17.71 -4.65
C HIS A 210 -2.24 -18.19 -3.55
N LEU A 211 -2.02 -17.80 -2.29
CA LEU A 211 -2.93 -18.14 -1.19
C LEU A 211 -4.33 -17.57 -1.43
N GLN A 212 -4.43 -16.30 -1.86
CA GLN A 212 -5.71 -15.67 -2.17
C GLN A 212 -6.39 -16.33 -3.38
N TRP A 213 -5.64 -16.65 -4.44
CA TRP A 213 -6.20 -17.28 -5.63
C TRP A 213 -6.70 -18.70 -5.38
N LEU A 214 -5.97 -19.50 -4.59
CA LEU A 214 -6.44 -20.82 -4.18
C LEU A 214 -7.75 -20.74 -3.40
N ALA A 215 -7.86 -19.79 -2.45
CA ALA A 215 -9.11 -19.55 -1.72
C ALA A 215 -10.26 -19.12 -2.66
N GLN A 216 -9.99 -18.26 -3.63
CA GLN A 216 -11.02 -17.87 -4.62
C GLN A 216 -11.46 -19.03 -5.52
N ALA A 217 -10.55 -19.95 -5.86
CA ALA A 217 -10.86 -21.10 -6.69
C ALA A 217 -11.80 -22.12 -6.02
N GLU A 218 -11.90 -22.11 -4.69
CA GLU A 218 -12.88 -22.92 -3.96
C GLU A 218 -14.32 -22.46 -4.25
N GLU A 219 -14.50 -21.18 -4.58
CA GLU A 219 -15.81 -20.57 -4.85
C GLU A 219 -16.08 -20.34 -6.34
N GLN A 220 -15.02 -20.23 -7.17
CA GLN A 220 -15.10 -19.83 -8.57
C GLN A 220 -14.63 -20.96 -9.49
N ALA A 221 -15.59 -21.71 -10.06
CA ALA A 221 -15.32 -22.90 -10.87
C ALA A 221 -14.48 -22.62 -12.15
N ASP A 222 -14.50 -21.39 -12.67
CA ASP A 222 -13.71 -21.00 -13.84
C ASP A 222 -12.20 -20.91 -13.54
N LEU A 223 -11.79 -20.93 -12.27
CA LEU A 223 -10.40 -20.95 -11.82
C LEU A 223 -9.84 -22.37 -11.65
N ALA A 224 -10.67 -23.41 -11.75
CA ALA A 224 -10.25 -24.80 -11.55
C ALA A 224 -9.01 -25.21 -12.38
N PRO A 225 -8.85 -24.77 -13.66
CA PRO A 225 -7.65 -25.09 -14.45
C PRO A 225 -6.33 -24.56 -13.85
N CYS A 226 -6.37 -23.47 -13.07
CA CYS A 226 -5.16 -22.86 -12.48
C CYS A 226 -4.72 -23.52 -11.18
N VAL A 227 -5.62 -24.21 -10.49
CA VAL A 227 -5.38 -24.75 -9.13
C VAL A 227 -4.11 -25.60 -9.03
N PRO A 228 -3.83 -26.55 -9.95
CA PRO A 228 -2.60 -27.35 -9.86
C PRO A 228 -1.33 -26.49 -9.94
N GLY A 229 -1.33 -25.49 -10.82
CA GLY A 229 -0.21 -24.56 -10.98
C GLY A 229 0.00 -23.70 -9.73
N TRP A 230 -1.08 -23.19 -9.14
CA TRP A 230 -1.00 -22.38 -7.91
C TRP A 230 -0.60 -23.19 -6.68
N GLN A 231 -1.00 -24.45 -6.57
CA GLN A 231 -0.54 -25.36 -5.50
C GLN A 231 0.98 -25.61 -5.57
N ILE A 232 1.53 -25.70 -6.78
CA ILE A 232 2.99 -25.80 -6.96
C ILE A 232 3.65 -24.44 -6.66
N GLY A 233 3.06 -23.36 -7.19
CA GLY A 233 3.56 -21.99 -7.04
C GLY A 233 3.65 -21.53 -5.60
N ILE A 234 2.64 -21.82 -4.76
CA ILE A 234 2.63 -21.41 -3.35
C ILE A 234 3.79 -22.04 -2.56
N VAL A 235 4.12 -23.31 -2.81
CA VAL A 235 5.25 -24.00 -2.15
C VAL A 235 6.58 -23.40 -2.60
N GLN A 236 6.72 -23.07 -3.88
CA GLN A 236 7.92 -22.41 -4.39
C GLN A 236 8.09 -21.00 -3.81
N ALA A 237 7.01 -20.22 -3.80
CA ALA A 237 6.99 -18.86 -3.24
C ALA A 237 7.30 -18.87 -1.73
N GLU A 238 6.77 -19.84 -0.98
CA GLU A 238 7.09 -20.04 0.44
C GLU A 238 8.59 -20.24 0.66
N ARG A 239 9.23 -21.15 -0.11
CA ARG A 239 10.68 -21.39 -0.03
C ARG A 239 11.50 -20.14 -0.35
N LYS A 240 11.13 -19.39 -1.39
CA LYS A 240 11.81 -18.13 -1.76
C LYS A 240 11.61 -17.04 -0.70
N ALA A 241 10.41 -16.93 -0.14
CA ALA A 241 10.10 -16.00 0.94
C ALA A 241 10.95 -16.29 2.18
N GLU A 242 11.08 -17.56 2.58
CA GLU A 242 11.95 -17.96 3.68
C GLU A 242 13.43 -17.63 3.42
N ALA A 243 13.94 -17.91 2.21
CA ALA A 243 15.29 -17.57 1.85
C ALA A 243 15.54 -16.05 1.89
N SER A 244 14.59 -15.25 1.42
CA SER A 244 14.64 -13.78 1.48
C SER A 244 14.55 -13.26 2.92
N LEU A 245 13.69 -13.82 3.76
CA LEU A 245 13.59 -13.48 5.18
C LEU A 245 14.88 -13.81 5.94
N LYS A 246 15.51 -14.97 5.68
CA LYS A 246 16.82 -15.33 6.25
C LYS A 246 17.91 -14.33 5.85
N ARG A 247 17.92 -13.90 4.58
CA ARG A 247 18.85 -12.86 4.08
C ARG A 247 18.60 -11.49 4.71
N LEU A 248 17.33 -11.16 4.99
CA LEU A 248 16.93 -9.94 5.66
C LEU A 248 17.32 -9.96 7.15
N ALA A 249 17.13 -11.10 7.83
CA ALA A 249 17.55 -11.31 9.22
C ALA A 249 19.05 -11.05 9.41
N LYS A 250 19.90 -11.66 8.57
CA LYS A 250 21.36 -11.44 8.56
C LYS A 250 21.79 -10.01 8.24
N ALA A 251 20.88 -9.18 7.73
CA ALA A 251 21.15 -7.77 7.41
C ALA A 251 20.77 -6.83 8.57
N CYS A 252 19.81 -7.27 9.38
CA CYS A 252 19.19 -6.52 10.46
C CYS A 252 19.84 -6.78 11.83
N PHE A 253 20.65 -7.83 11.92
CA PHE A 253 21.39 -8.34 13.07
C PHE A 253 22.79 -8.75 12.62
#